data_AF-A0A7W6UT15-F1
#
_entry.id   AF-A0A7W6UT15-F1
#
_cell.length_a   1.000
_cell.length_b   1.000
_cell.length_c   1.000
_cell.angle_alpha   90.00
_cell.angle_beta   90.00
_cell.angle_gamma   90.00
#
_symmetry.space_group_name_H-M   'P 1'
#
loop_
_entity.id
_entity.type
_entity.pdbx_description
1 polymer ?
#
loop_
_entity_poly.entity_id
_entity_poly.type
_entity_poly.pdbx_seq_one_letter_code
_entity_poly.pdbx_strand_id
1 'polypeptide(L)'
;MTTTYPAIEELKAQAKRLRQAMNDRGTTLSHSAALEMIARQHGMRDWNTLAALAAKPNAAPKTPLFVGAHIRGRYLNQPFTGEVLALSALPGGDLHRITIHFDEPVDVVTFESFSAFRQRVNAQIDADGVSPRKTSNGVPHLVLDL
;
A
#
# COMPACT_ATOMS: atom_id res chain seq x y z
N MET A 1 -1.43 6.68 19.35
CA MET A 1 -0.07 6.89 18.83
C MET A 1 0.18 5.84 17.77
N THR A 2 -0.11 6.13 16.51
CA THR A 2 0.15 5.20 15.38
C THR A 2 1.64 5.28 15.03
N THR A 3 2.42 4.31 15.50
CA THR A 3 3.84 4.22 15.16
C THR A 3 3.99 3.76 13.71
N THR A 4 4.26 4.70 12.82
CA THR A 4 4.61 4.41 11.41
C THR A 4 6.04 3.90 11.37
N TYR A 5 6.24 2.70 10.84
CA TYR A 5 7.58 2.13 10.62
C TYR A 5 8.05 2.40 9.19
N PRO A 6 9.35 2.72 8.98
CA PRO A 6 9.92 2.82 7.64
C PRO A 6 9.81 1.50 6.89
N ALA A 7 9.85 1.55 5.56
CA ALA A 7 9.85 0.35 4.73
C ALA A 7 11.05 -0.56 5.07
N ILE A 8 10.87 -1.87 4.92
CA ILE A 8 11.93 -2.87 5.22
C ILE A 8 13.23 -2.56 4.49
N GLU A 9 13.16 -2.12 3.23
CA GLU A 9 14.33 -1.77 2.44
C GLU A 9 15.08 -0.56 3.01
N GLU A 10 14.35 0.42 3.54
CA GLU A 10 14.95 1.58 4.20
C GLU A 10 15.62 1.20 5.53
N LEU A 11 14.98 0.32 6.31
CA LEU A 11 15.56 -0.22 7.55
C LEU A 11 16.84 -1.02 7.28
N LYS A 12 16.87 -1.84 6.22
CA LYS A 12 18.10 -2.55 5.79
C LYS A 12 19.19 -1.57 5.35
N ALA A 13 18.82 -0.51 4.61
CA ALA A 13 19.76 0.52 4.19
C ALA A 13 20.35 1.28 5.40
N GLN A 14 19.54 1.55 6.44
CA GLN A 14 20.01 2.11 7.71
C GLN A 14 20.98 1.17 8.42
N ALA A 15 20.66 -0.13 8.54
CA ALA A 15 21.55 -1.12 9.14
C ALA A 15 22.90 -1.24 8.40
N LYS A 16 22.89 -1.16 7.06
CA LYS A 16 24.10 -1.14 6.24
C LYS A 16 24.98 0.08 6.53
N ARG A 17 24.38 1.28 6.57
CA ARG A 17 25.09 2.53 6.90
C ARG A 17 25.67 2.49 8.31
N LEU A 18 24.88 2.01 9.29
CA LEU A 18 25.32 1.85 10.67
C LEU A 18 26.53 0.92 10.78
N ARG A 19 26.47 -0.24 10.11
CA ARG A 19 27.59 -1.18 10.07
C ARG A 19 28.86 -0.54 9.49
N GLN A 20 28.73 0.19 8.39
CA GLN A 20 29.88 0.85 7.76
C GLN A 20 30.50 1.89 8.69
N ALA A 21 29.70 2.76 9.29
CA ALA A 21 30.17 3.76 10.24
C ALA A 21 30.85 3.15 11.48
N MET A 22 30.37 2.00 11.96
CA MET A 22 31.00 1.29 13.09
C MET A 22 32.33 0.64 12.70
N ASN A 23 32.39 0.04 11.51
CA ASN A 23 33.64 -0.53 10.99
C ASN A 23 34.70 0.54 10.75
N ASP A 24 34.31 1.72 10.23
CA ASP A 24 35.22 2.85 10.01
C ASP A 24 35.81 3.37 11.35
N ARG A 25 35.08 3.19 12.45
CA ARG A 25 35.52 3.48 13.83
C ARG A 25 36.28 2.32 14.48
N GLY A 26 36.62 1.28 13.72
CA GLY A 26 37.36 0.11 14.20
C GLY A 26 36.53 -0.90 15.00
N THR A 27 35.20 -0.73 15.06
CA THR A 27 34.29 -1.69 15.71
C THR A 27 33.67 -2.61 14.67
N THR A 28 34.17 -3.85 14.59
CA THR A 28 33.65 -4.85 13.66
C THR A 28 32.23 -5.26 14.01
N LEU A 29 31.27 -4.83 13.18
CA LEU A 29 29.85 -5.16 13.35
C LEU A 29 29.38 -6.11 12.25
N SER A 30 28.72 -7.20 12.64
CA SER A 30 28.05 -8.10 11.69
C SER A 30 26.76 -7.45 11.16
N HIS A 31 26.31 -7.86 9.98
CA HIS A 31 25.08 -7.31 9.41
C HIS A 31 23.85 -7.61 10.29
N SER A 32 23.76 -8.82 10.83
CA SER A 32 22.69 -9.22 11.75
C SER A 32 22.69 -8.38 13.02
N ALA A 33 23.86 -8.10 13.61
CA ALA A 33 23.97 -7.25 14.79
C ALA A 33 23.54 -5.80 14.52
N ALA A 34 23.80 -5.28 13.32
CA ALA A 34 23.31 -3.97 12.90
C ALA A 34 21.78 -3.93 12.80
N LEU A 35 21.15 -4.97 12.24
CA LEU A 35 19.69 -5.07 12.15
C LEU A 35 19.03 -5.13 13.55
N GLU A 36 19.61 -5.90 14.46
CA GLU A 36 19.16 -5.96 15.86
C GLU A 36 19.28 -4.60 16.57
N MET A 37 20.33 -3.83 16.26
CA MET A 37 20.50 -2.49 16.82
C MET A 37 19.46 -1.51 16.29
N ILE A 38 19.13 -1.58 14.99
CA ILE A 38 18.02 -0.81 14.40
C ILE A 38 16.70 -1.19 15.06
N ALA A 39 16.44 -2.48 15.30
CA ALA A 39 15.24 -2.93 16.01
C ALA A 39 15.10 -2.28 17.39
N ARG A 40 16.18 -2.29 18.18
CA ARG A 40 16.21 -1.67 19.50
C ARG A 40 16.05 -0.15 19.46
N GLN A 41 16.58 0.52 18.45
CA GLN A 41 16.37 1.97 18.25
C GLN A 41 14.89 2.30 18.00
N HIS A 42 14.17 1.41 17.32
CA HIS A 42 12.71 1.50 17.13
C HIS A 42 11.90 0.96 18.32
N GLY A 43 12.53 0.59 19.43
CA GLY A 43 11.86 0.05 20.62
C GLY A 43 11.39 -1.40 20.49
N MET A 44 11.86 -2.11 19.47
CA MET A 44 11.52 -3.52 19.23
C MET A 44 12.55 -4.46 19.87
N ARG A 45 12.07 -5.65 20.26
CA ARG A 45 12.90 -6.66 20.93
C ARG A 45 13.97 -7.25 20.00
N ASP A 46 13.60 -7.50 18.76
CA ASP A 46 14.45 -8.11 17.74
C ASP A 46 14.10 -7.61 16.33
N TRP A 47 15.01 -7.84 15.39
CA TRP A 47 14.81 -7.50 13.98
C TRP A 47 13.58 -8.20 13.41
N ASN A 48 13.30 -9.44 13.81
CA ASN A 48 12.17 -10.19 13.27
C ASN A 48 10.83 -9.52 13.59
N THR A 49 10.70 -8.96 14.79
CA THR A 49 9.54 -8.21 15.26
C THR A 49 9.40 -6.90 14.49
N LEU A 50 10.49 -6.13 14.35
CA LEU A 50 10.49 -4.90 13.57
C LEU A 50 10.16 -5.17 12.09
N ALA A 51 10.75 -6.20 11.51
CA ALA A 51 10.52 -6.61 10.13
C ALA A 51 9.06 -7.07 9.93
N ALA A 52 8.48 -7.82 10.86
CA ALA A 52 7.07 -8.20 10.79
C ALA A 52 6.12 -7.00 10.89
N LEU A 53 6.46 -6.00 11.71
CA LEU A 53 5.68 -4.76 11.84
C LEU A 53 5.83 -3.83 10.64
N ALA A 54 7.02 -3.78 10.04
CA ALA A 54 7.31 -3.04 8.81
C ALA A 54 6.83 -3.78 7.54
N ALA A 55 6.64 -5.10 7.61
CA ALA A 55 6.07 -5.95 6.55
C ALA A 55 4.55 -5.89 6.50
N LYS A 56 3.90 -5.50 7.61
CA LYS A 56 2.50 -5.10 7.52
C LYS A 56 2.46 -3.94 6.52
N PRO A 57 1.54 -3.96 5.54
CA PRO A 57 1.40 -2.90 4.55
C PRO A 57 1.00 -1.61 5.29
N ASN A 58 1.99 -0.93 5.87
CA ASN A 58 1.85 0.42 6.35
C ASN A 58 1.90 1.28 5.10
N ALA A 59 0.71 1.46 4.53
CA ALA A 59 0.24 2.69 3.94
C ALA A 59 1.38 3.62 3.51
N ALA A 60 1.73 3.58 2.22
CA ALA A 60 2.23 4.76 1.55
C ALA A 60 1.38 5.97 1.99
N PRO A 61 1.96 7.17 2.14
CA PRO A 61 1.24 8.34 2.64
C PRO A 61 -0.01 8.54 1.78
N LYS A 62 -1.15 8.08 2.30
CA LYS A 62 -2.39 7.98 1.53
C LYS A 62 -2.73 9.37 1.09
N THR A 63 -2.73 9.60 -0.22
CA THR A 63 -3.43 10.74 -0.79
C THR A 63 -4.82 10.76 -0.14
N PRO A 64 -5.20 11.83 0.59
CA PRO A 64 -6.45 11.84 1.31
C PRO A 64 -7.58 11.61 0.32
N LEU A 65 -8.34 10.56 0.56
CA LEU A 65 -9.41 10.14 -0.31
C LEU A 65 -10.68 10.83 0.15
N PHE A 66 -11.17 11.77 -0.66
CA PHE A 66 -12.38 12.54 -0.38
C PHE A 66 -13.29 12.53 -1.60
N VAL A 67 -14.57 12.80 -1.38
CA VAL A 67 -15.53 13.00 -2.48
C VAL A 67 -15.11 14.25 -3.27
N GLY A 68 -14.92 14.09 -4.58
CA GLY A 68 -14.36 15.08 -5.48
C GLY A 68 -12.85 14.94 -5.74
N ALA A 69 -12.18 13.99 -5.08
CA ALA A 69 -10.77 13.74 -5.33
C ALA A 69 -10.59 13.09 -6.71
N HIS A 70 -9.63 13.59 -7.49
CA HIS A 70 -9.16 12.91 -8.69
C HIS A 70 -8.18 11.81 -8.28
N ILE A 71 -8.46 10.59 -8.73
CA ILE A 71 -7.71 9.40 -8.43
C ILE A 71 -7.30 8.69 -9.71
N ARG A 72 -6.23 7.93 -9.59
CA ARG A 72 -5.77 7.00 -10.62
C ARG A 72 -5.54 5.66 -9.97
N GLY A 73 -5.60 4.62 -10.78
CA GLY A 73 -5.37 3.28 -10.26
C GLY A 73 -5.64 2.23 -11.32
N ARG A 74 -5.91 1.02 -10.85
CA ARG A 74 -6.22 -0.12 -11.70
C ARG A 74 -7.54 -0.75 -11.27
N TYR A 75 -8.45 -0.89 -12.22
CA TYR A 75 -9.70 -1.61 -12.05
C TYR A 75 -9.68 -2.83 -12.96
N LEU A 76 -9.75 -4.03 -12.38
CA LEU A 76 -9.60 -5.29 -13.11
C LEU A 76 -8.35 -5.33 -14.00
N ASN A 77 -7.22 -4.85 -13.46
CA ASN A 77 -5.92 -4.71 -14.15
C ASN A 77 -5.86 -3.67 -15.28
N GLN A 78 -6.94 -2.92 -15.52
CA GLN A 78 -6.96 -1.81 -16.48
C GLN A 78 -6.63 -0.50 -15.77
N PRO A 79 -5.67 0.29 -16.27
CA PRO A 79 -5.40 1.61 -15.71
C PRO A 79 -6.61 2.52 -15.92
N PHE A 80 -6.95 3.31 -14.92
CA PHE A 80 -8.01 4.30 -15.02
C PHE A 80 -7.59 5.62 -14.37
N THR A 81 -8.25 6.68 -14.82
CA THR A 81 -8.26 8.00 -14.18
C THR A 81 -9.70 8.44 -14.01
N GLY A 82 -10.01 9.07 -12.88
CA GLY A 82 -11.37 9.50 -12.61
C GLY A 82 -11.53 10.18 -11.26
N GLU A 83 -12.74 10.61 -10.99
CA GLU A 83 -13.12 11.33 -9.79
C GLU A 83 -13.93 10.46 -8.83
N VAL A 84 -13.71 10.65 -7.53
CA VAL A 84 -14.50 9.99 -6.48
C VAL A 84 -15.83 10.71 -6.30
N LEU A 85 -16.91 10.14 -6.83
CA LEU A 85 -18.27 10.67 -6.66
C LEU A 85 -18.85 10.47 -5.25
N ALA A 86 -18.48 9.37 -4.59
CA ALA A 86 -18.98 9.06 -3.26
C ALA A 86 -17.99 8.18 -2.50
N LEU A 87 -17.83 8.45 -1.22
CA LEU A 87 -17.06 7.64 -0.29
C LEU A 87 -17.88 7.45 0.98
N SER A 88 -18.03 6.21 1.43
CA SER A 88 -18.81 5.89 2.63
C SER A 88 -18.16 4.72 3.38
N ALA A 89 -17.86 4.89 4.67
CA ALA A 89 -17.39 3.79 5.51
C ALA A 89 -18.52 2.75 5.69
N LEU A 90 -18.20 1.46 5.63
CA LEU A 90 -19.15 0.39 5.94
C LEU A 90 -19.27 0.20 7.46
N PRO A 91 -20.48 -0.02 8.01
CA PRO A 91 -20.63 -0.36 9.42
C PRO A 91 -19.99 -1.72 9.73
N GLY A 92 -19.08 -1.77 10.71
CA GLY A 92 -18.51 -3.01 11.22
C GLY A 92 -17.15 -3.45 10.66
N GLY A 93 -16.39 -2.60 9.97
CA GLY A 93 -15.01 -2.91 9.59
C GLY A 93 -14.25 -1.79 8.89
N ASP A 94 -12.98 -2.05 8.54
CA ASP A 94 -12.05 -1.12 7.89
C ASP A 94 -12.30 -0.91 6.38
N LEU A 95 -13.51 -1.25 5.91
CA LEU A 95 -13.90 -1.19 4.51
C LEU A 95 -14.68 0.09 4.21
N HIS A 96 -14.37 0.70 3.08
CA HIS A 96 -15.02 1.88 2.54
C HIS A 96 -15.65 1.52 1.20
N ARG A 97 -16.90 1.91 1.00
CA ARG A 97 -17.55 1.90 -0.31
C ARG A 97 -17.16 3.18 -1.05
N ILE A 98 -16.64 3.01 -2.25
CA ILE A 98 -16.22 4.08 -3.14
C ILE A 98 -17.00 4.00 -4.45
N THR A 99 -17.50 5.14 -4.91
CA THR A 99 -18.06 5.31 -6.25
C THR A 99 -17.12 6.18 -7.06
N ILE A 100 -16.63 5.65 -8.17
CA ILE A 100 -15.65 6.31 -9.03
C ILE A 100 -16.34 6.59 -10.37
N HIS A 101 -16.16 7.79 -10.86
CA HIS A 101 -16.52 8.20 -12.22
C HIS A 101 -15.24 8.34 -13.02
N PHE A 102 -15.05 7.50 -14.03
CA PHE A 102 -13.90 7.63 -14.92
C PHE A 102 -14.12 8.80 -15.89
N ASP A 103 -13.06 9.56 -16.12
CA ASP A 103 -13.10 10.71 -17.03
C ASP A 103 -13.33 10.24 -18.47
N GLU A 104 -12.69 9.14 -18.84
CA GLU A 104 -12.92 8.42 -20.09
C GLU A 104 -13.54 7.04 -19.80
N PRO A 105 -14.51 6.57 -20.60
CA PRO A 105 -15.06 5.22 -20.45
C PRO A 105 -13.95 4.17 -20.56
N VAL A 106 -13.67 3.47 -19.47
CA VAL A 106 -12.63 2.44 -19.41
C VAL A 106 -13.23 1.11 -19.82
N ASP A 107 -12.64 0.44 -20.81
CA ASP A 107 -12.97 -0.94 -21.11
C ASP A 107 -12.41 -1.85 -20.03
N VAL A 108 -13.28 -2.40 -19.19
CA VAL A 108 -12.89 -3.21 -18.03
C VAL A 108 -12.67 -4.68 -18.38
N VAL A 109 -12.69 -5.03 -19.68
CA VAL A 109 -12.52 -6.40 -20.17
C VAL A 109 -11.21 -6.49 -20.95
N THR A 110 -10.46 -7.57 -20.72
CA THR A 110 -9.16 -7.82 -21.35
C THR A 110 -9.23 -8.76 -22.57
N PHE A 111 -10.41 -9.23 -22.96
CA PHE A 111 -10.61 -10.15 -24.08
C PHE A 111 -11.02 -9.39 -25.35
N GLU A 112 -10.36 -9.66 -26.48
CA GLU A 112 -10.63 -9.00 -27.76
C GLU A 112 -12.05 -9.23 -28.31
N SER A 113 -12.77 -10.24 -27.81
CA SER A 113 -14.12 -10.58 -28.27
C SER A 113 -15.24 -9.91 -27.47
N PHE A 114 -14.93 -9.10 -26.45
CA PHE A 114 -15.95 -8.44 -25.64
C PHE A 114 -15.44 -7.16 -24.99
N SER A 115 -16.14 -6.05 -25.19
CA SER A 115 -15.87 -4.77 -24.50
C SER A 115 -16.94 -4.48 -23.46
N ALA A 116 -16.52 -4.09 -22.26
CA ALA A 116 -17.41 -3.54 -21.25
C ALA A 116 -16.90 -2.18 -20.80
N PHE A 117 -17.27 -1.16 -21.56
CA PHE A 117 -17.02 0.22 -21.17
C PHE A 117 -17.82 0.55 -19.91
N ARG A 118 -17.11 0.88 -18.84
CA ARG A 118 -17.72 1.46 -17.65
C ARG A 118 -17.26 2.89 -17.55
N GLN A 119 -18.20 3.78 -17.31
CA GLN A 119 -17.92 5.17 -16.96
C GLN A 119 -18.06 5.39 -15.46
N ARG A 120 -18.89 4.60 -14.78
CA ARG A 120 -19.06 4.66 -13.33
C ARG A 120 -18.96 3.27 -12.74
N VAL A 121 -18.19 3.14 -11.67
CA VAL A 121 -18.02 1.89 -10.92
C VAL A 121 -18.27 2.11 -9.43
N ASN A 122 -18.89 1.12 -8.80
CA ASN A 122 -19.02 1.03 -7.36
C ASN A 122 -18.14 -0.12 -6.89
N ALA A 123 -17.24 0.17 -5.96
CA ALA A 123 -16.32 -0.80 -5.39
C ALA A 123 -16.25 -0.63 -3.88
N GLN A 124 -15.72 -1.66 -3.22
CA GLN A 124 -15.31 -1.56 -1.83
C GLN A 124 -13.80 -1.62 -1.80
N ILE A 125 -13.20 -0.75 -1.01
CA ILE A 125 -11.76 -0.68 -0.76
C ILE A 125 -11.55 -0.79 0.74
N ASP A 126 -10.44 -1.37 1.16
CA ASP A 126 -9.96 -1.23 2.53
C ASP A 126 -9.39 0.17 2.76
N ALA A 127 -8.88 0.40 3.98
CA ALA A 127 -8.18 1.62 4.30
C ALA A 127 -7.03 1.90 3.31
N ASP A 128 -6.43 0.89 2.70
CA ASP A 128 -5.28 0.97 1.78
C ASP A 128 -5.66 1.24 0.33
N GLY A 129 -6.95 1.46 0.04
CA GLY A 129 -7.40 1.70 -1.34
C GLY A 129 -7.44 0.42 -2.18
N VAL A 130 -7.37 -0.75 -1.55
CA VAL A 130 -7.37 -2.05 -2.23
C VAL A 130 -8.68 -2.76 -1.98
N SER A 131 -9.28 -3.31 -3.03
CA SER A 131 -10.49 -4.11 -2.87
C SER A 131 -10.21 -5.40 -2.11
N PRO A 132 -10.95 -5.70 -1.02
CA PRO A 132 -10.82 -6.96 -0.29
C PRO A 132 -11.27 -8.15 -1.15
N ARG A 133 -12.15 -7.90 -2.15
CA ARG A 133 -12.53 -8.90 -3.15
C ARG A 133 -11.43 -9.07 -4.18
N LYS A 134 -10.98 -10.31 -4.29
CA LYS A 134 -10.03 -10.79 -5.30
C LYS A 134 -10.78 -11.54 -6.39
N THR A 135 -10.31 -11.39 -7.62
CA THR A 135 -10.70 -12.23 -8.75
C THR A 135 -10.25 -13.67 -8.48
N SER A 136 -10.79 -14.64 -9.23
CA SER A 136 -10.32 -16.04 -9.17
C SER A 136 -8.82 -16.20 -9.41
N ASN A 137 -8.17 -15.21 -10.03
CA ASN A 137 -6.73 -15.16 -10.28
C ASN A 137 -5.91 -14.52 -9.13
N GLY A 138 -6.53 -14.25 -7.98
CA GLY A 138 -5.87 -13.69 -6.80
C GLY A 138 -5.61 -12.18 -6.85
N VAL A 139 -5.96 -11.50 -7.94
CA VAL A 139 -5.77 -10.06 -8.12
C VAL A 139 -6.96 -9.28 -7.54
N PRO A 140 -6.73 -8.23 -6.70
CA PRO A 140 -7.78 -7.35 -6.23
C PRO A 140 -8.56 -6.71 -7.39
N HIS A 141 -9.88 -6.57 -7.25
CA HIS A 141 -10.71 -5.99 -8.30
C HIS A 141 -10.40 -4.51 -8.56
N LEU A 142 -9.97 -3.79 -7.53
CA LEU A 142 -9.65 -2.37 -7.57
C LEU A 142 -8.40 -2.14 -6.73
N VAL A 143 -7.46 -1.40 -7.28
CA VAL A 143 -6.27 -0.89 -6.58
C VAL A 143 -6.16 0.58 -6.90
N LEU A 144 -6.16 1.42 -5.89
CA LEU A 144 -5.95 2.86 -6.04
C LEU A 144 -4.46 3.17 -5.86
N ASP A 145 -3.91 4.03 -6.73
CA ASP A 145 -2.58 4.60 -6.51
C ASP A 145 -2.74 5.80 -5.57
N LEU A 146 -2.69 5.53 -4.26
CA LEU A 146 -2.76 6.54 -3.19
C LEU A 146 -1.40 6.97 -2.66
#